data_AF-A0A9W8AL82-F1
#
_entry.id   AF-A0A9W8AL82-F1
#
_cell.length_a   1.000
_cell.length_b   1.000
_cell.length_c   1.000
_cell.angle_alpha   90.00
_cell.angle_beta   90.00
_cell.angle_gamma   90.00
#
_symmetry.space_group_name_H-M   'P 1'
#
loop_
_entity.id
_entity.type
_entity.pdbx_description
1 polymer ?
#
loop_
_entity_poly.entity_id
_entity_poly.type
_entity_poly.pdbx_seq_one_letter_code
_entity_poly.pdbx_strand_id
1 'polypeptide(L)'
;MCYPFRDHTPPTLDQIHGFCQDVHDWLEKDRYHVAVVHCKAGKGRTGTMICAYLLFSKGVRSVEDAMGVFGSLRTVNGRGVTIPSQKRYLNYYAKYLDFITMDLAKPITLQTLTLHLHGLSSDLPSWAKDLVVTVYERRANHEYPIASRGPFPLPIRCQDEPSTAGNNLLTLPLDNCKVSGDFYIEVSSRQRFRTVALFHFWLNSSFLAPPVQESESVDTFSRALVTLTAAELDSLAIQLSPRGPVRDITVAIWGNT
;
A
#
# COMPACT_ATOMS: atom_id res chain seq x y z
N MET A 1 10.12 -13.97 -22.10
CA MET A 1 10.14 -13.62 -20.65
C MET A 1 8.73 -13.18 -20.28
N CYS A 2 8.19 -13.63 -19.13
CA CYS A 2 6.80 -13.35 -18.74
C CYS A 2 6.73 -13.03 -17.25
N TYR A 3 6.18 -11.86 -16.92
CA TYR A 3 6.09 -11.33 -15.55
C TYR A 3 4.63 -11.05 -15.19
N PRO A 4 3.80 -12.09 -14.97
CA PRO A 4 2.37 -11.91 -14.74
C PRO A 4 2.08 -11.48 -13.31
N PHE A 5 1.24 -10.46 -13.15
CA PHE A 5 0.63 -10.09 -11.88
C PHE A 5 -0.81 -9.61 -12.10
N ARG A 6 -1.62 -9.71 -11.05
CA ARG A 6 -3.06 -9.45 -11.09
C ARG A 6 -3.36 -8.00 -11.51
N ASP A 7 -4.50 -7.82 -12.15
CA ASP A 7 -4.95 -6.47 -12.47
C ASP A 7 -5.19 -5.64 -11.20
N HIS A 8 -4.84 -4.36 -11.28
CA HIS A 8 -4.98 -3.41 -10.17
C HIS A 8 -4.17 -3.70 -8.89
N THR A 9 -3.23 -4.65 -8.90
CA THR A 9 -2.27 -4.87 -7.82
C THR A 9 -0.87 -4.39 -8.23
N PRO A 10 0.06 -4.16 -7.29
CA PRO A 10 1.47 -4.05 -7.62
C PRO A 10 2.09 -5.43 -7.96
N PRO A 11 3.19 -5.49 -8.73
CA PRO A 11 4.03 -6.70 -8.87
C PRO A 11 4.80 -6.99 -7.57
N THR A 12 5.50 -8.13 -7.45
CA THR A 12 6.54 -8.29 -6.41
C THR A 12 7.78 -7.49 -6.74
N LEU A 13 8.57 -7.14 -5.73
CA LEU A 13 9.88 -6.51 -5.95
C LEU A 13 10.82 -7.42 -6.73
N ASP A 14 10.78 -8.73 -6.49
CA ASP A 14 11.52 -9.72 -7.28
C ASP A 14 11.10 -9.74 -8.74
N GLN A 15 9.79 -9.65 -9.02
CA GLN A 15 9.27 -9.56 -10.39
C GLN A 15 9.73 -8.27 -11.07
N ILE A 16 9.74 -7.15 -10.35
CA ILE A 16 10.26 -5.89 -10.88
C ILE A 16 11.74 -6.05 -11.22
N HIS A 17 12.56 -6.56 -10.29
CA HIS A 17 13.99 -6.66 -10.48
C HIS A 17 14.35 -7.60 -11.64
N GLY A 18 13.79 -8.81 -11.66
CA GLY A 18 14.01 -9.78 -12.73
C GLY A 18 13.60 -9.22 -14.09
N PHE A 19 12.45 -8.55 -14.17
CA PHE A 19 12.02 -7.89 -15.41
C PHE A 19 13.03 -6.82 -15.87
N CYS A 20 13.51 -5.99 -14.96
CA CYS A 20 14.46 -4.94 -15.29
C CYS A 20 15.79 -5.51 -15.80
N GLN A 21 16.31 -6.57 -15.16
CA GLN A 21 17.51 -7.27 -15.63
C GLN A 21 17.31 -7.87 -17.03
N ASP A 22 16.23 -8.63 -17.22
CA ASP A 22 15.89 -9.26 -18.49
C ASP A 22 15.78 -8.26 -19.65
N VAL A 23 15.11 -7.11 -19.40
CA VAL A 23 14.96 -6.06 -20.40
C VAL A 23 16.28 -5.36 -20.67
N HIS A 24 17.08 -5.09 -19.63
CA HIS A 24 18.38 -4.46 -19.76
C HIS A 24 19.33 -5.34 -20.59
N ASP A 25 19.47 -6.61 -20.22
CA ASP A 25 20.30 -7.59 -20.92
C ASP A 25 19.87 -7.78 -22.38
N TRP A 26 18.57 -7.67 -22.67
CA TRP A 26 18.08 -7.69 -24.05
C TRP A 26 18.51 -6.46 -24.83
N LEU A 27 18.35 -5.27 -24.26
CA LEU A 27 18.62 -3.99 -24.92
C LEU A 27 20.12 -3.71 -25.06
N GLU A 28 20.97 -4.19 -24.15
CA GLU A 28 22.43 -4.01 -24.24
C GLU A 28 23.09 -4.89 -25.30
N LYS A 29 22.45 -6.00 -25.72
CA LYS A 29 23.02 -6.91 -26.73
C LYS A 29 23.13 -6.29 -28.11
N ASP A 30 22.23 -5.39 -28.48
CA ASP A 30 22.24 -4.72 -29.77
C ASP A 30 21.48 -3.39 -29.69
N ARG A 31 22.07 -2.32 -30.24
CA ARG A 31 21.44 -0.99 -30.36
C ARG A 31 20.12 -0.96 -31.13
N TYR A 32 19.83 -1.99 -31.94
CA TYR A 32 18.59 -2.14 -32.69
C TYR A 32 17.54 -3.00 -31.97
N HIS A 33 17.86 -3.60 -30.83
CA HIS A 33 16.89 -4.35 -30.05
C HIS A 33 15.83 -3.43 -29.46
N VAL A 34 14.59 -3.92 -29.48
CA VAL A 34 13.42 -3.24 -28.93
C VAL A 34 12.71 -4.19 -27.97
N ALA A 35 12.31 -3.68 -26.81
CA ALA A 35 11.47 -4.38 -25.85
C ALA A 35 10.04 -3.85 -25.92
N VAL A 36 9.07 -4.74 -26.12
CA VAL A 36 7.63 -4.39 -26.13
C VAL A 36 6.98 -4.95 -24.87
N VAL A 37 6.43 -4.06 -24.04
CA VAL A 37 5.80 -4.40 -22.77
C VAL A 37 4.31 -4.10 -22.85
N HIS A 38 3.46 -5.06 -22.51
CA HIS A 38 2.01 -4.87 -22.57
C HIS A 38 1.28 -5.51 -21.37
N CYS A 39 0.07 -5.02 -21.14
CA CYS A 39 -0.93 -5.67 -20.30
C CYS A 39 -2.26 -5.65 -21.08
N LYS A 40 -3.41 -5.63 -20.41
CA LYS A 40 -4.71 -5.47 -21.10
C LYS A 40 -4.87 -4.07 -21.73
N ALA A 41 -4.68 -3.01 -20.96
CA ALA A 41 -4.87 -1.62 -21.41
C ALA A 41 -3.56 -0.84 -21.68
N GLY A 42 -2.41 -1.40 -21.33
CA GLY A 42 -1.12 -0.71 -21.40
C GLY A 42 -1.06 0.55 -20.53
N LYS A 43 -1.68 0.53 -19.34
CA LYS A 43 -1.69 1.62 -18.34
C LYS A 43 -0.97 1.22 -17.06
N GLY A 44 -1.68 0.94 -15.96
CA GLY A 44 -1.08 0.78 -14.63
C GLY A 44 0.02 -0.28 -14.55
N ARG A 45 -0.27 -1.52 -14.97
CA ARG A 45 0.71 -2.63 -14.92
C ARG A 45 1.92 -2.38 -15.82
N THR A 46 1.68 -2.10 -17.10
CA THR A 46 2.75 -1.76 -18.07
C THR A 46 3.57 -0.57 -17.61
N GLY A 47 2.92 0.50 -17.16
CA GLY A 47 3.56 1.69 -16.63
C GLY A 47 4.40 1.41 -15.41
N THR A 48 3.93 0.58 -14.48
CA THR A 48 4.71 0.19 -13.29
C THR A 48 6.02 -0.47 -13.72
N MET A 49 5.98 -1.45 -14.63
CA MET A 49 7.20 -2.12 -15.08
C MET A 49 8.12 -1.19 -15.88
N ILE A 50 7.58 -0.34 -16.76
CA ILE A 50 8.38 0.61 -17.54
C ILE A 50 9.01 1.68 -16.64
N CYS A 51 8.27 2.26 -15.70
CA CYS A 51 8.81 3.24 -14.75
C CYS A 51 9.92 2.61 -13.90
N ALA A 52 9.75 1.36 -13.45
CA ALA A 52 10.79 0.64 -12.74
C ALA A 52 12.05 0.44 -13.60
N TYR A 53 11.89 0.14 -14.89
CA TYR A 53 13.03 0.03 -15.81
C TYR A 53 13.74 1.37 -16.04
N LEU A 54 13.00 2.48 -16.15
CA LEU A 54 13.60 3.82 -16.25
C LEU A 54 14.44 4.16 -15.02
N LEU A 55 13.98 3.77 -13.83
CA LEU A 55 14.75 3.88 -12.59
C LEU A 55 15.99 2.97 -12.60
N PHE A 56 15.81 1.70 -12.94
CA PHE A 56 16.89 0.70 -12.99
C PHE A 56 18.02 1.09 -13.95
N SER A 57 17.66 1.52 -15.16
CA SER A 57 18.60 1.96 -16.20
C SER A 57 19.21 3.34 -15.93
N LYS A 58 18.85 4.00 -14.80
CA LYS A 58 19.28 5.37 -14.45
C LYS A 58 18.91 6.42 -15.50
N GLY A 59 17.90 6.14 -16.33
CA GLY A 59 17.38 7.09 -17.33
C GLY A 59 16.63 8.27 -16.70
N VAL A 60 16.19 8.12 -15.44
CA VAL A 60 15.54 9.14 -14.62
C VAL A 60 16.09 9.09 -13.19
N ARG A 61 15.86 10.14 -12.40
CA ARG A 61 16.42 10.28 -11.05
C ARG A 61 15.41 10.02 -9.93
N SER A 62 14.12 10.03 -10.24
CA SER A 62 13.04 9.89 -9.26
C SER A 62 11.87 9.08 -9.81
N VAL A 63 11.04 8.57 -8.91
CA VAL A 63 9.81 7.85 -9.26
C VAL A 63 8.84 8.80 -9.97
N GLU A 64 8.79 10.05 -9.53
CA GLU A 64 7.96 11.13 -10.08
C GLU A 64 8.33 11.40 -11.54
N ASP A 65 9.64 11.48 -11.85
CA ASP A 65 10.14 11.66 -13.21
C ASP A 65 9.75 10.46 -14.08
N ALA A 66 9.98 9.24 -13.59
CA ALA A 66 9.64 8.00 -14.29
C ALA A 66 8.15 7.97 -14.66
N MET A 67 7.29 8.30 -13.71
CA MET A 67 5.84 8.35 -13.89
C MET A 67 5.40 9.51 -14.78
N GLY A 68 6.06 10.66 -14.71
CA GLY A 68 5.81 11.82 -15.56
C GLY A 68 6.15 11.55 -17.03
N VAL A 69 7.29 10.92 -17.29
CA VAL A 69 7.71 10.48 -18.64
C VAL A 69 6.71 9.47 -19.19
N PHE A 70 6.42 8.40 -18.45
CA PHE A 70 5.47 7.39 -18.92
C PHE A 70 4.06 7.98 -19.13
N GLY A 71 3.59 8.78 -18.16
CA GLY A 71 2.26 9.39 -18.19
C GLY A 71 2.07 10.30 -19.41
N SER A 72 3.04 11.18 -19.69
CA SER A 72 2.96 12.12 -20.81
C SER A 72 3.04 11.45 -22.18
N LEU A 73 3.88 10.42 -22.33
CA LEU A 73 4.03 9.70 -23.59
C LEU A 73 2.89 8.70 -23.85
N ARG A 74 2.32 8.11 -22.80
CA ARG A 74 1.33 7.04 -22.95
C ARG A 74 -0.11 7.52 -22.89
N THR A 75 -0.40 8.66 -22.25
CA THR A 75 -1.78 9.06 -21.93
C THR A 75 -2.02 10.54 -22.20
N VAL A 76 -3.24 10.87 -22.66
CA VAL A 76 -3.64 12.27 -22.95
C VAL A 76 -3.71 13.13 -21.69
N ASN A 77 -4.08 12.55 -20.55
CA ASN A 77 -4.27 13.28 -19.30
C ASN A 77 -3.07 13.18 -18.34
N GLY A 78 -1.93 12.63 -18.79
CA GLY A 78 -0.74 12.41 -17.96
C GLY A 78 -0.90 11.31 -16.89
N ARG A 79 -2.04 10.62 -16.82
CA ARG A 79 -2.35 9.63 -15.78
C ARG A 79 -2.09 8.20 -16.28
N GLY A 80 -0.83 7.79 -16.20
CA GLY A 80 -0.38 6.42 -16.50
C GLY A 80 -0.54 5.46 -15.32
N VAL A 81 0.28 5.64 -14.27
CA VAL A 81 0.26 4.85 -13.03
C VAL A 81 -0.48 5.64 -11.95
N THR A 82 -1.70 5.22 -11.62
CA THR A 82 -2.56 5.97 -10.69
C THR A 82 -2.82 5.28 -9.38
N ILE A 83 -2.70 3.95 -9.33
CA ILE A 83 -3.01 3.14 -8.14
C ILE A 83 -1.93 3.39 -7.08
N PRO A 84 -2.30 3.84 -5.86
CA PRO A 84 -1.34 4.16 -4.82
C PRO A 84 -0.35 3.03 -4.51
N SER A 85 -0.81 1.78 -4.38
CA SER A 85 0.10 0.66 -4.14
C SER A 85 1.10 0.42 -5.27
N GLN A 86 0.74 0.67 -6.53
CA GLN A 86 1.70 0.59 -7.65
C GLN A 86 2.79 1.66 -7.52
N LYS A 87 2.40 2.89 -7.15
CA LYS A 87 3.36 3.99 -6.89
C LYS A 87 4.25 3.68 -5.68
N ARG A 88 3.68 3.10 -4.61
CA ARG A 88 4.43 2.69 -3.42
C ARG A 88 5.50 1.66 -3.76
N TYR A 89 5.18 0.68 -4.60
CA TYR A 89 6.14 -0.34 -5.03
C TYR A 89 7.25 0.23 -5.94
N LEU A 90 6.97 1.27 -6.74
CA LEU A 90 8.03 2.01 -7.42
C LEU A 90 8.97 2.71 -6.45
N ASN A 91 8.44 3.30 -5.38
CA ASN A 91 9.25 3.91 -4.32
C ASN A 91 10.06 2.88 -3.54
N TYR A 92 9.48 1.71 -3.24
CA TYR A 92 10.21 0.59 -2.66
C TYR A 92 11.33 0.12 -3.57
N TYR A 93 11.06 0.01 -4.87
CA TYR A 93 12.09 -0.40 -5.83
C TYR A 93 13.20 0.63 -5.96
N ALA A 94 12.89 1.93 -6.01
CA ALA A 94 13.89 2.98 -6.01
C ALA A 94 14.84 2.87 -4.79
N LYS A 95 14.28 2.70 -3.59
CA LYS A 95 15.06 2.46 -2.37
C LYS A 95 15.86 1.16 -2.41
N TYR A 96 15.31 0.10 -2.99
CA TYR A 96 16.02 -1.17 -3.17
C TYR A 96 17.23 -1.03 -4.11
N LEU A 97 17.15 -0.19 -5.15
CA LEU A 97 18.29 0.08 -6.04
C LEU A 97 19.45 0.77 -5.30
N ASP A 98 19.16 1.56 -4.26
CA ASP A 98 20.20 2.16 -3.41
C ASP A 98 20.85 1.12 -2.48
N PHE A 99 20.15 0.03 -2.15
CA PHE A 99 20.55 -0.99 -1.18
C PHE A 99 20.19 -2.41 -1.64
N ILE A 100 20.83 -2.89 -2.72
CA ILE A 100 20.52 -4.18 -3.36
C ILE A 100 20.72 -5.39 -2.41
N THR A 101 21.43 -5.23 -1.29
CA THR A 101 21.63 -6.25 -0.26
C THR A 101 20.50 -6.34 0.78
N MET A 102 19.45 -5.52 0.66
CA MET A 102 18.33 -5.52 1.58
C MET A 102 17.52 -6.82 1.50
N ASP A 103 17.33 -7.47 2.65
CA ASP A 103 16.39 -8.58 2.78
C ASP A 103 14.96 -8.08 2.59
N LEU A 104 14.30 -8.47 1.50
CA LEU A 104 12.94 -8.08 1.13
C LEU A 104 11.86 -8.91 1.85
N ALA A 105 12.25 -9.88 2.68
CA ALA A 105 11.37 -10.78 3.40
C ALA A 105 11.54 -10.65 4.94
N LYS A 106 11.97 -9.48 5.43
CA LYS A 106 12.16 -9.25 6.87
C LYS A 106 10.85 -9.53 7.63
N PRO A 107 10.79 -10.52 8.54
CA PRO A 107 9.57 -10.82 9.25
C PRO A 107 9.24 -9.71 10.26
N ILE A 108 7.97 -9.33 10.34
CA ILE A 108 7.45 -8.38 11.34
C ILE A 108 6.17 -8.94 11.96
N THR A 109 5.80 -8.42 13.12
CA THR A 109 4.55 -8.78 13.83
C THR A 109 3.61 -7.58 13.85
N LEU A 110 2.45 -7.71 13.21
CA LEU A 110 1.39 -6.70 13.19
C LEU A 110 0.49 -6.84 14.41
N GLN A 111 0.32 -5.76 15.18
CA GLN A 111 -0.45 -5.75 16.42
C GLN A 111 -1.84 -5.15 16.23
N THR A 112 -1.91 -3.94 15.70
CA THR A 112 -3.16 -3.21 15.51
C THR A 112 -3.12 -2.35 14.25
N LEU A 113 -4.31 -2.00 13.75
CA LEU A 113 -4.53 -1.01 12.71
C LEU A 113 -5.46 0.07 13.27
N THR A 114 -4.99 1.30 13.33
CA THR A 114 -5.77 2.43 13.81
C THR A 114 -6.28 3.26 12.63
N LEU A 115 -7.58 3.51 12.61
CA LEU A 115 -8.24 4.45 11.71
C LEU A 115 -8.48 5.76 12.44
N HIS A 116 -7.95 6.85 11.91
CA HIS A 116 -8.26 8.20 12.35
C HIS A 116 -9.25 8.83 11.39
N LEU A 117 -10.46 9.10 11.88
CA LEU A 117 -11.55 9.70 11.14
C LEU A 117 -11.55 11.23 11.33
N HIS A 118 -10.96 11.95 10.39
CA HIS A 118 -10.84 13.40 10.50
C HIS A 118 -12.18 14.10 10.26
N GLY A 119 -12.44 15.15 11.06
CA GLY A 119 -13.64 15.97 10.93
C GLY A 119 -14.94 15.31 11.39
N LEU A 120 -14.86 14.23 12.18
CA LEU A 120 -16.02 13.57 12.77
C LEU A 120 -16.77 14.52 13.71
N SER A 121 -18.01 14.84 13.38
CA SER A 121 -18.82 15.84 14.10
C SER A 121 -19.60 15.29 15.30
N SER A 122 -19.91 13.99 15.31
CA SER A 122 -20.63 13.36 16.42
C SER A 122 -20.55 11.82 16.36
N ASP A 123 -21.42 11.22 15.57
CA ASP A 123 -21.64 9.78 15.51
C ASP A 123 -20.73 9.10 14.49
N LEU A 124 -20.30 7.89 14.83
CA LEU A 124 -19.58 7.05 13.89
C LEU A 124 -20.46 6.73 12.66
N PRO A 125 -19.88 6.78 11.46
CA PRO A 125 -20.61 6.41 10.25
C PRO A 125 -21.07 4.96 10.31
N SER A 126 -22.16 4.63 9.61
CA SER A 126 -22.78 3.30 9.67
C SER A 126 -21.84 2.15 9.30
N TRP A 127 -20.92 2.37 8.35
CA TRP A 127 -19.94 1.38 7.94
C TRP A 127 -18.90 1.06 9.04
N ALA A 128 -18.66 1.98 9.99
CA ALA A 128 -17.68 1.81 11.05
C ALA A 128 -18.16 0.87 12.17
N LYS A 129 -19.45 0.51 12.18
CA LYS A 129 -20.05 -0.33 13.23
C LYS A 129 -19.71 -1.80 13.10
N ASP A 130 -19.46 -2.26 11.88
CA ASP A 130 -19.27 -3.67 11.54
C ASP A 130 -17.97 -3.88 10.74
N LEU A 131 -16.89 -3.23 11.19
CA LEU A 131 -15.59 -3.30 10.53
C LEU A 131 -14.96 -4.70 10.64
N VAL A 132 -14.44 -5.18 9.52
CA VAL A 132 -13.65 -6.40 9.40
C VAL A 132 -12.31 -6.04 8.76
N VAL A 133 -11.22 -6.42 9.41
CA VAL A 133 -9.87 -6.30 8.86
C VAL A 133 -9.35 -7.68 8.47
N THR A 134 -8.84 -7.80 7.26
CA THR A 134 -8.25 -9.05 6.76
C THR A 134 -6.85 -8.77 6.24
N VAL A 135 -5.88 -9.54 6.74
CA VAL A 135 -4.49 -9.53 6.28
C VAL A 135 -4.31 -10.72 5.36
N TYR A 136 -3.75 -10.47 4.19
CA TYR A 136 -3.41 -11.49 3.21
C TYR A 136 -1.91 -11.48 2.93
N GLU A 137 -1.36 -12.66 2.76
CA GLU A 137 0.00 -12.85 2.28
C GLU A 137 0.00 -13.22 0.80
N ARG A 138 0.96 -12.70 0.04
CA ARG A 138 1.12 -13.08 -1.37
C ARG A 138 2.06 -14.28 -1.50
N ARG A 139 1.54 -15.39 -2.05
CA ARG A 139 2.32 -16.57 -2.42
C ARG A 139 2.06 -16.93 -3.87
N ALA A 140 3.11 -17.04 -4.68
CA ALA A 140 3.03 -17.43 -6.10
C ALA A 140 1.95 -16.64 -6.88
N ASN A 141 1.92 -15.31 -6.75
CA ASN A 141 0.95 -14.40 -7.37
C ASN A 141 -0.53 -14.57 -6.94
N HIS A 142 -0.78 -15.31 -5.86
CA HIS A 142 -2.10 -15.44 -5.24
C HIS A 142 -2.05 -14.88 -3.82
N GLU A 143 -3.13 -14.24 -3.37
CA GLU A 143 -3.25 -13.74 -2.00
C GLU A 143 -4.09 -14.70 -1.17
N TYR A 144 -3.60 -15.03 0.01
CA TYR A 144 -4.26 -15.95 0.94
C TYR A 144 -4.52 -15.22 2.25
N PRO A 145 -5.76 -15.25 2.79
CA PRO A 145 -6.04 -14.64 4.07
C PRO A 145 -5.29 -15.42 5.15
N ILE A 146 -4.45 -14.72 5.92
CA ILE A 146 -3.69 -15.28 7.03
C ILE A 146 -4.26 -14.86 8.39
N ALA A 147 -4.99 -13.74 8.42
CA ALA A 147 -5.75 -13.29 9.58
C ALA A 147 -6.99 -12.53 9.12
N SER A 148 -8.13 -12.76 9.75
CA SER A 148 -9.34 -11.98 9.56
C SER A 148 -10.01 -11.76 10.91
N ARG A 149 -10.40 -10.51 11.19
CA ARG A 149 -10.96 -10.10 12.48
C ARG A 149 -12.11 -9.14 12.30
N GLY A 150 -13.06 -9.23 13.22
CA GLY A 150 -14.31 -8.49 13.23
C GLY A 150 -15.53 -9.35 12.87
N PRO A 151 -16.75 -8.78 12.88
CA PRO A 151 -17.04 -7.39 13.28
C PRO A 151 -16.69 -7.15 14.75
N PHE A 152 -16.16 -5.97 15.06
CA PHE A 152 -15.75 -5.62 16.42
C PHE A 152 -16.90 -4.96 17.17
N PRO A 153 -17.19 -5.35 18.43
CA PRO A 153 -18.19 -4.67 19.23
C PRO A 153 -17.76 -3.22 19.49
N LEU A 154 -18.69 -2.28 19.34
CA LEU A 154 -18.46 -0.89 19.72
C LEU A 154 -18.50 -0.72 21.25
N PRO A 155 -17.71 0.21 21.83
CA PRO A 155 -16.73 1.04 21.14
C PRO A 155 -15.44 0.25 20.86
N ILE A 156 -14.87 0.42 19.67
CA ILE A 156 -13.58 -0.16 19.31
C ILE A 156 -12.49 0.64 20.05
N ARG A 157 -12.31 0.37 21.34
CA ARG A 157 -11.25 0.96 22.17
C ARG A 157 -10.14 -0.07 22.37
N CYS A 158 -8.90 0.36 22.13
CA CYS A 158 -7.73 -0.39 22.59
C CYS A 158 -7.70 -0.35 24.13
N GLN A 159 -7.28 -1.44 24.78
CA GLN A 159 -7.25 -1.51 26.26
C GLN A 159 -6.22 -0.56 26.90
N ASP A 160 -5.35 0.08 26.10
CA ASP A 160 -4.22 0.89 26.57
C ASP A 160 -4.25 2.38 26.14
N GLU A 161 -5.34 2.87 25.53
CA GLU A 161 -5.46 4.28 25.12
C GLU A 161 -5.96 5.16 26.30
N PRO A 162 -5.37 6.36 26.53
CA PRO A 162 -5.88 7.31 27.51
C PRO A 162 -7.36 7.60 27.27
N SER A 163 -8.14 7.73 28.33
CA SER A 163 -9.59 8.00 28.30
C SER A 163 -10.00 9.28 27.54
N THR A 164 -9.04 10.06 27.05
CA THR A 164 -9.17 11.29 26.25
C THR A 164 -9.06 11.08 24.74
N ALA A 165 -8.72 9.88 24.24
CA ALA A 165 -8.75 9.57 22.82
C ALA A 165 -10.18 9.71 22.29
N GLY A 166 -10.42 10.71 21.44
CA GLY A 166 -11.76 11.06 20.96
C GLY A 166 -12.44 9.91 20.21
N ASN A 167 -13.76 10.04 20.00
CA ASN A 167 -14.59 9.06 19.26
C ASN A 167 -14.18 8.88 17.78
N ASN A 168 -13.11 9.53 17.32
CA ASN A 168 -12.62 9.53 15.95
C ASN A 168 -11.47 8.53 15.70
N LEU A 169 -11.00 7.82 16.72
CA LEU A 169 -9.97 6.78 16.58
C LEU A 169 -10.60 5.39 16.73
N LEU A 170 -10.44 4.54 15.72
CA LEU A 170 -10.89 3.15 15.74
C LEU A 170 -9.69 2.22 15.65
N THR A 171 -9.45 1.42 16.68
CA THR A 171 -8.27 0.52 16.72
C THR A 171 -8.68 -0.94 16.50
N LEU A 172 -8.38 -1.48 15.33
CA LEU A 172 -8.68 -2.84 14.93
C LEU A 172 -7.52 -3.77 15.31
N PRO A 173 -7.71 -4.78 16.17
CA PRO A 173 -6.66 -5.73 16.50
C PRO A 173 -6.32 -6.63 15.29
N LEU A 174 -5.02 -6.90 15.14
CA LEU A 174 -4.43 -7.80 14.15
C LEU A 174 -3.84 -9.07 14.79
N ASP A 175 -4.06 -9.28 16.10
CA ASP A 175 -3.70 -10.49 16.85
C ASP A 175 -2.26 -10.96 16.71
N ASN A 176 -1.30 -10.03 16.68
CA ASN A 176 0.12 -10.35 16.50
C ASN A 176 0.37 -11.17 15.21
N CYS A 177 -0.37 -10.87 14.15
CA CYS A 177 -0.22 -11.51 12.85
C CYS A 177 1.19 -11.30 12.30
N LYS A 178 1.91 -12.39 12.02
CA LYS A 178 3.26 -12.34 11.46
C LYS A 178 3.19 -12.26 9.94
N VAL A 179 3.93 -11.32 9.36
CA VAL A 179 4.05 -11.14 7.91
C VAL A 179 5.51 -11.01 7.51
N SER A 180 5.83 -11.47 6.30
CA SER A 180 7.16 -11.39 5.71
C SER A 180 7.00 -11.14 4.21
N GLY A 181 7.75 -10.17 3.69
CA GLY A 181 7.67 -9.75 2.30
C GLY A 181 6.40 -8.97 1.98
N ASP A 182 5.85 -9.23 0.80
CA ASP A 182 4.70 -8.51 0.28
C ASP A 182 3.40 -9.02 0.90
N PHE A 183 2.68 -8.10 1.55
CA PHE A 183 1.38 -8.40 2.15
C PHE A 183 0.38 -7.29 1.86
N TYR A 184 -0.88 -7.64 2.09
CA TYR A 184 -2.03 -6.87 1.69
C TYR A 184 -3.01 -6.78 2.85
N ILE A 185 -3.50 -5.59 3.17
CA ILE A 185 -4.54 -5.39 4.19
C ILE A 185 -5.79 -4.84 3.53
N GLU A 186 -6.91 -5.49 3.80
CA GLU A 186 -8.25 -5.06 3.41
C GLU A 186 -9.04 -4.66 4.66
N VAL A 187 -9.64 -3.47 4.61
CA VAL A 187 -10.64 -3.05 5.58
C VAL A 187 -12.00 -3.07 4.90
N SER A 188 -12.94 -3.80 5.50
CA SER A 188 -14.27 -4.01 4.96
C SER A 188 -15.34 -3.76 6.03
N SER A 189 -16.59 -3.61 5.60
CA SER A 189 -17.74 -3.46 6.49
C SER A 189 -18.75 -4.56 6.19
N ARG A 190 -19.15 -5.30 7.22
CA ARG A 190 -20.19 -6.33 7.09
C ARG A 190 -21.56 -5.66 7.08
N GLN A 191 -22.20 -5.65 5.92
CA GLN A 191 -23.58 -5.18 5.76
C GLN A 191 -24.55 -6.37 5.75
N ARG A 192 -25.85 -6.07 5.88
CA ARG A 192 -26.92 -7.08 6.08
C ARG A 192 -26.90 -8.27 5.12
N PHE A 193 -26.44 -8.09 3.89
CA PHE A 193 -26.44 -9.15 2.85
C PHE A 193 -25.08 -9.38 2.19
N ARG A 194 -24.06 -8.59 2.51
CA ARG A 194 -22.74 -8.69 1.89
C ARG A 194 -21.67 -7.98 2.72
N THR A 195 -20.43 -8.42 2.57
CA THR A 195 -19.27 -7.65 3.02
C THR A 195 -18.86 -6.69 1.90
N VAL A 196 -18.65 -5.42 2.25
CA VAL A 196 -18.21 -4.39 1.31
C VAL A 196 -16.79 -3.99 1.67
N ALA A 197 -15.82 -4.23 0.78
CA ALA A 197 -14.48 -3.69 0.90
C ALA A 197 -14.54 -2.16 0.88
N LEU A 198 -14.03 -1.52 1.93
CA LEU A 198 -14.04 -0.06 2.06
C LEU A 198 -12.81 0.55 1.41
N PHE A 199 -11.65 -0.05 1.64
CA PHE A 199 -10.38 0.28 1.02
C PHE A 199 -9.38 -0.83 1.34
N HIS A 200 -8.25 -0.77 0.64
CA HIS A 200 -7.16 -1.70 0.86
C HIS A 200 -5.82 -1.09 0.47
N PHE A 201 -4.72 -1.77 0.80
CA PHE A 201 -3.39 -1.33 0.42
C PHE A 201 -2.38 -2.46 0.52
N TRP A 202 -1.34 -2.37 -0.31
CA TRP A 202 -0.20 -3.26 -0.30
C TRP A 202 1.01 -2.63 0.38
N LEU A 203 1.72 -3.44 1.15
CA LEU A 203 2.96 -3.08 1.82
C LEU A 203 4.00 -4.18 1.57
N ASN A 204 5.25 -3.89 1.88
CA ASN A 204 6.31 -4.89 2.01
C ASN A 204 6.95 -4.71 3.39
N SER A 205 7.07 -5.80 4.15
CA SER A 205 7.50 -5.76 5.55
C SER A 205 8.89 -5.15 5.77
N SER A 206 9.80 -5.29 4.81
CA SER A 206 11.17 -4.76 4.92
C SER A 206 11.27 -3.25 4.86
N PHE A 207 10.23 -2.57 4.35
CA PHE A 207 10.16 -1.12 4.29
C PHE A 207 9.36 -0.53 5.45
N LEU A 208 8.93 -1.36 6.40
CA LEU A 208 8.19 -0.97 7.58
C LEU A 208 9.16 -0.94 8.76
N ALA A 209 9.56 0.26 9.15
CA ALA A 209 10.32 0.49 10.36
C ALA A 209 9.81 1.79 10.98
N PRO A 210 9.67 1.84 12.32
CA PRO A 210 9.36 3.11 12.96
C PRO A 210 10.47 4.10 12.61
N PRO A 211 10.15 5.38 12.32
CA PRO A 211 11.18 6.37 12.05
C PRO A 211 12.15 6.46 13.23
N VAL A 212 13.45 6.60 12.92
CA VAL A 212 14.47 6.88 13.94
C VAL A 212 14.10 8.22 14.58
N GLN A 213 13.93 8.24 15.90
CA GLN A 213 13.50 9.42 16.64
C GLN A 213 14.48 10.59 16.45
N GLU A 214 14.09 11.60 15.69
CA GLU A 214 14.63 12.95 15.83
C GLU A 214 13.50 13.88 16.30
N SER A 215 13.68 14.40 17.52
CA SER A 215 12.88 15.41 18.23
C SER A 215 11.68 14.96 19.08
N GLU A 216 11.68 15.49 20.31
CA GLU A 216 10.65 15.41 21.33
C GLU A 216 9.44 16.30 20.98
N SER A 217 8.58 15.83 20.08
CA SER A 217 7.17 16.23 20.06
C SER A 217 6.35 15.02 19.66
N VAL A 218 5.79 14.33 20.67
CA VAL A 218 5.16 13.01 20.53
C VAL A 218 3.78 13.17 19.87
N ASP A 219 3.74 13.19 18.54
CA ASP A 219 2.51 12.83 17.83
C ASP A 219 2.26 11.33 18.03
N THR A 220 1.04 10.95 18.39
CA THR A 220 0.68 9.55 18.70
C THR A 220 1.14 8.63 17.58
N PHE A 221 0.97 9.02 16.31
CA PHE A 221 1.32 8.20 15.14
C PHE A 221 2.81 8.12 14.79
N SER A 222 3.67 8.89 15.46
CA SER A 222 5.13 8.92 15.17
C SER A 222 5.83 7.57 15.36
N ARG A 223 5.22 6.66 16.14
CA ARG A 223 5.77 5.31 16.43
C ARG A 223 5.15 4.20 15.59
N ALA A 224 4.20 4.51 14.70
CA ALA A 224 3.61 3.51 13.82
C ALA A 224 4.67 2.94 12.86
N LEU A 225 4.53 1.67 12.47
CA LEU A 225 5.34 1.04 11.43
C LEU A 225 5.16 1.73 10.07
N VAL A 226 3.95 2.23 9.81
CA VAL A 226 3.61 3.07 8.67
C VAL A 226 2.29 3.81 8.93
N THR A 227 2.21 5.02 8.41
CA THR A 227 0.99 5.83 8.38
C THR A 227 0.64 6.14 6.92
N LEU A 228 -0.60 5.89 6.52
CA LEU A 228 -1.12 6.10 5.17
C LEU A 228 -2.27 7.09 5.20
N THR A 229 -2.23 8.09 4.34
CA THR A 229 -3.34 9.01 4.08
C THR A 229 -4.39 8.39 3.15
N ALA A 230 -5.57 8.98 3.04
CA ALA A 230 -6.60 8.53 2.11
C ALA A 230 -6.12 8.44 0.64
N ALA A 231 -5.20 9.32 0.24
CA ALA A 231 -4.61 9.33 -1.10
C ALA A 231 -3.67 8.14 -1.36
N GLU A 232 -3.27 7.44 -0.30
CA GLU A 232 -2.37 6.28 -0.33
C GLU A 232 -3.13 4.95 -0.22
N LEU A 233 -4.46 4.99 -0.04
CA LEU A 233 -5.31 3.81 0.00
C LEU A 233 -5.83 3.47 -1.39
N ASP A 234 -5.81 2.19 -1.74
CA ASP A 234 -6.43 1.69 -2.96
C ASP A 234 -7.94 1.50 -2.75
N SER A 235 -8.72 1.69 -3.83
CA SER A 235 -10.16 1.41 -3.88
C SER A 235 -10.97 2.02 -2.73
N LEU A 236 -10.78 3.32 -2.46
CA LEU A 236 -11.52 4.05 -1.44
C LEU A 236 -13.02 4.18 -1.79
N ALA A 237 -13.82 3.24 -1.32
CA ALA A 237 -15.26 3.18 -1.48
C ALA A 237 -16.03 4.00 -0.42
N ILE A 238 -15.30 4.61 0.53
CA ILE A 238 -15.86 5.56 1.49
C ILE A 238 -15.96 6.93 0.81
N GLN A 239 -17.16 7.52 0.83
CA GLN A 239 -17.33 8.91 0.41
C GLN A 239 -16.77 9.85 1.47
N LEU A 240 -15.56 10.35 1.21
CA LEU A 240 -14.99 11.47 1.96
C LEU A 240 -15.52 12.78 1.37
N SER A 241 -15.91 13.72 2.23
CA SER A 241 -16.40 15.03 1.78
C SER A 241 -16.07 16.10 2.81
N PRO A 242 -15.67 17.32 2.39
CA PRO A 242 -15.47 18.45 3.31
C PRO A 242 -16.71 18.80 4.14
N ARG A 243 -17.90 18.47 3.63
CA ARG A 243 -19.21 18.65 4.29
C ARG A 243 -19.82 17.33 4.80
N GLY A 244 -19.12 16.22 4.60
CA GLY A 244 -19.55 14.89 5.03
C GLY A 244 -19.21 14.61 6.49
N PRO A 245 -19.72 13.50 7.04
CA PRO A 245 -19.49 13.12 8.44
C PRO A 245 -18.03 12.69 8.71
N VAL A 246 -17.29 12.31 7.66
CA VAL A 246 -15.84 12.07 7.70
C VAL A 246 -15.22 12.84 6.54
N ARG A 247 -14.29 13.75 6.87
CA ARG A 247 -13.62 14.61 5.89
C ARG A 247 -12.40 13.96 5.28
N ASP A 248 -11.66 13.22 6.08
CA ASP A 248 -10.46 12.49 5.67
C ASP A 248 -10.23 11.26 6.55
N ILE A 249 -9.39 10.34 6.11
CA ILE A 249 -8.98 9.16 6.88
C ILE A 249 -7.47 8.97 6.84
N THR A 250 -6.90 8.69 8.01
CA THR A 250 -5.52 8.23 8.16
C THR A 250 -5.53 6.82 8.73
N VAL A 251 -4.69 5.94 8.19
CA VAL A 251 -4.51 4.57 8.65
C VAL A 251 -3.10 4.44 9.21
N ALA A 252 -2.98 3.99 10.46
CA ALA A 252 -1.69 3.69 11.06
C ALA A 252 -1.59 2.20 11.40
N ILE A 253 -0.46 1.59 11.07
CA ILE A 253 -0.17 0.19 11.37
C ILE A 253 0.85 0.12 12.48
N TRP A 254 0.55 -0.69 13.49
CA TRP A 254 1.39 -0.85 14.67
C TRP A 254 1.88 -2.29 14.77
N GLY A 255 3.06 -2.44 15.34
CA GLY A 255 3.70 -3.73 15.45
C GLY A 255 5.18 -3.61 15.75
N ASN A 256 5.85 -4.75 15.72
CA ASN A 256 7.26 -4.87 16.06
C ASN A 256 8.01 -5.52 14.90
N THR A 257 9.24 -5.06 14.64
CA THR A 257 10.16 -5.63 13.65
C THR A 257 11.11 -6.64 14.25
#